data_AF-A0A2I1I1D5-F1
#
_entry.id   AF-A0A2I1I1D5-F1
#
_cell.length_a   1.000
_cell.length_b   1.000
_cell.length_c   1.000
_cell.angle_alpha   90.00
_cell.angle_beta   90.00
_cell.angle_gamma   90.00
#
_symmetry.space_group_name_H-M   'P 1'
#
loop_
_entity.id
_entity.type
_entity.pdbx_description
1 polymer ?
#
loop_
_entity_poly.entity_id
_entity_poly.type
_entity_poly.pdbx_seq_one_letter_code
_entity_poly.pdbx_strand_id
1 'polypeptide(L)'
;MRARLGGWLGGALSAGGVLGVIALAVTDHRHRAVMLMVAVLVGMAALRLWTPGRPWFASRARLMDVAVYVILAAIIWWFAPYVSTLAVR
;
A
#
# COMPACT_ATOMS: atom_id res chain seq x y z
N MET A 1 -7.46 -22.85 0.52
CA MET A 1 -7.65 -22.04 -0.72
C MET A 1 -7.48 -20.54 -0.48
N ARG A 2 -8.27 -19.89 0.39
CA ARG A 2 -8.19 -18.44 0.67
C ARG A 2 -6.80 -17.93 1.09
N ALA A 3 -6.07 -18.68 1.92
CA ALA A 3 -4.71 -18.29 2.33
C ALA A 3 -3.72 -18.22 1.15
N ARG A 4 -3.74 -19.24 0.27
CA ARG A 4 -2.90 -19.30 -0.94
C ARG A 4 -3.28 -18.21 -1.93
N LEU A 5 -4.58 -17.99 -2.13
CA LEU A 5 -5.09 -16.95 -3.02
C LEU A 5 -4.76 -15.55 -2.50
N GLY A 6 -4.90 -15.32 -1.19
CA GLY A 6 -4.50 -14.06 -0.55
C GLY A 6 -3.01 -13.77 -0.67
N GLY A 7 -2.16 -14.80 -0.60
CA GLY A 7 -0.72 -14.64 -0.89
C GLY A 7 -0.44 -14.20 -2.32
N TRP A 8 -1.07 -14.83 -3.32
CA TRP A 8 -0.95 -14.43 -4.73
C TRP A 8 -1.48 -13.02 -4.99
N LEU A 9 -2.66 -12.69 -4.47
CA LEU A 9 -3.26 -11.37 -4.63
C LEU A 9 -2.42 -10.28 -3.94
N GLY A 10 -1.90 -10.55 -2.74
CA GLY A 10 -1.01 -9.63 -2.05
C GLY A 10 0.29 -9.40 -2.81
N GLY A 11 0.88 -10.47 -3.36
CA GLY A 11 2.07 -10.39 -4.21
C GLY A 11 1.82 -9.59 -5.49
N ALA A 12 0.73 -9.89 -6.21
CA ALA A 12 0.36 -9.18 -7.43
C ALA A 12 0.06 -7.70 -7.18
N LEU A 13 -0.68 -7.37 -6.11
CA LEU A 13 -0.98 -6.00 -5.73
C LEU A 13 0.28 -5.23 -5.36
N SER A 14 1.22 -5.86 -4.65
CA SER A 14 2.50 -5.23 -4.28
C SER A 14 3.37 -4.99 -5.51
N ALA A 15 3.53 -5.99 -6.38
CA ALA A 15 4.33 -5.86 -7.60
C ALA A 15 3.74 -4.81 -8.55
N GLY A 16 2.42 -4.86 -8.80
CA GLY A 16 1.73 -3.88 -9.62
C GLY A 16 1.78 -2.48 -9.02
N GLY A 17 1.63 -2.36 -7.70
CA GLY A 17 1.77 -1.10 -6.96
C GLY A 17 3.14 -0.47 -7.13
N VAL A 18 4.21 -1.24 -6.90
CA VAL A 18 5.59 -0.76 -7.06
C VAL A 18 5.86 -0.33 -8.50
N LEU A 19 5.52 -1.15 -9.49
CA LEU A 19 5.72 -0.83 -10.90
C LEU A 19 4.91 0.42 -11.32
N GLY A 20 3.66 0.53 -10.87
CA GLY A 20 2.81 1.68 -11.14
C GLY A 20 3.31 2.96 -10.49
N VAL A 21 3.82 2.90 -9.25
CA VAL A 21 4.43 4.05 -8.56
C VAL A 21 5.67 4.52 -9.33
N ILE A 22 6.55 3.60 -9.76
CA ILE A 22 7.73 3.93 -10.55
C ILE A 22 7.33 4.58 -11.87
N ALA A 23 6.39 3.99 -12.61
CA ALA A 23 5.92 4.53 -13.88
C ALA A 23 5.32 5.94 -13.75
N LEU A 24 4.50 6.17 -12.71
CA LEU A 24 3.90 7.48 -12.45
C LEU A 24 4.95 8.50 -11.97
N ALA A 25 5.92 8.08 -11.15
CA ALA A 25 6.98 8.96 -10.68
C ALA A 25 7.90 9.43 -11.82
N VAL A 26 8.29 8.51 -12.72
CA VAL A 26 9.16 8.82 -13.87
C VAL A 26 8.45 9.66 -14.93
N THR A 27 7.12 9.61 -15.00
CA THR A 27 6.31 10.44 -15.91
C THR A 27 5.81 11.73 -15.28
N ASP A 28 6.44 12.20 -14.19
CA ASP A 28 6.10 13.41 -13.42
C ASP A 28 4.69 13.46 -12.81
N HIS A 29 3.99 12.33 -12.75
CA HIS A 29 2.70 12.21 -12.06
C HIS A 29 2.88 11.89 -10.57
N ARG A 30 3.76 12.63 -9.88
CA ARG A 30 4.21 12.33 -8.50
C ARG A 30 3.06 12.24 -7.50
N HIS A 31 2.10 13.17 -7.57
CA HIS A 31 0.93 13.11 -6.70
C HIS A 31 0.06 11.87 -6.96
N ARG A 32 -0.11 11.47 -8.23
CA ARG A 32 -0.84 10.23 -8.58
C ARG A 32 -0.08 8.99 -8.11
N ALA A 33 1.26 9.00 -8.17
CA ALA A 33 2.09 7.93 -7.64
C ALA A 33 1.87 7.73 -6.13
N VAL A 34 1.79 8.83 -5.38
CA VAL A 34 1.52 8.80 -3.93
C VAL A 34 0.11 8.28 -3.66
N MET A 35 -0.90 8.76 -4.39
CA MET A 35 -2.27 8.28 -4.25
C MET A 35 -2.41 6.79 -4.61
N LEU A 36 -1.66 6.31 -5.59
CA LEU A 36 -1.58 4.88 -5.91
C LEU A 36 -0.98 4.09 -4.73
N MET A 37 0.10 4.59 -4.11
CA MET A 37 0.70 3.97 -2.94
C MET A 37 -0.29 3.88 -1.76
N VAL A 38 -1.06 4.94 -1.51
CA VAL A 38 -2.17 4.92 -0.53
C VAL A 38 -3.19 3.82 -0.87
N ALA A 39 -3.63 3.75 -2.13
CA ALA A 39 -4.59 2.74 -2.58
C ALA A 39 -4.06 1.31 -2.41
N VAL A 40 -2.78 1.07 -2.70
CA VAL A 40 -2.12 -0.23 -2.51
C VAL A 40 -2.09 -0.62 -1.03
N LEU A 41 -1.75 0.30 -0.13
CA LEU A 41 -1.73 0.03 1.31
C LEU A 41 -3.13 -0.29 1.85
N VAL A 42 -4.15 0.47 1.44
CA VAL A 42 -5.55 0.18 1.80
C VAL A 42 -6.01 -1.17 1.23
N GLY A 43 -5.65 -1.48 -0.01
CA GLY A 43 -5.91 -2.77 -0.62
C GLY A 43 -5.25 -3.93 0.12
N MET A 44 -4.01 -3.74 0.58
CA MET A 44 -3.29 -4.70 1.41
C MET A 44 -3.95 -4.89 2.78
N ALA A 45 -4.44 -3.81 3.41
CA ALA A 45 -5.21 -3.89 4.65
C ALA A 45 -6.49 -4.74 4.47
N ALA A 46 -7.24 -4.50 3.40
CA ALA A 46 -8.45 -5.26 3.07
C ALA A 46 -8.14 -6.74 2.76
N LEU A 47 -7.11 -7.00 1.94
CA LEU A 47 -6.63 -8.35 1.65
C LEU A 47 -6.20 -9.07 2.93
N ARG A 48 -5.57 -8.36 3.86
CA ARG A 48 -5.12 -8.93 5.11
C ARG A 48 -6.29 -9.35 6.00
N LEU A 49 -7.34 -8.53 6.09
CA LEU A 49 -8.58 -8.89 6.81
C LEU A 49 -9.23 -10.14 6.22
N TRP A 50 -9.27 -10.24 4.89
CA TRP A 50 -9.88 -11.36 4.18
C TRP A 50 -9.05 -12.64 4.19
N THR A 51 -7.73 -12.54 4.20
CA THR A 51 -6.81 -13.67 4.12
C THR A 51 -6.60 -14.31 5.50
N PRO A 52 -7.07 -15.55 5.73
CA PRO A 52 -6.77 -16.27 6.96
C PRO A 52 -5.31 -16.72 6.98
N GLY A 53 -4.65 -16.64 8.12
CA GLY A 53 -3.28 -17.15 8.28
C GLY A 53 -2.39 -16.30 9.18
N ARG A 54 -1.14 -16.75 9.30
CA ARG A 54 -0.09 -16.14 10.10
C ARG A 54 0.12 -14.66 9.69
N PRO A 55 0.34 -13.76 10.66
CA PRO A 55 0.71 -12.37 10.39
C PRO A 55 1.96 -12.25 9.52
N TRP A 56 1.98 -11.18 8.73
CA TRP A 56 3.13 -10.85 7.88
C TRP A 56 4.20 -10.14 8.68
N PHE A 57 3.80 -9.19 9.54
CA PHE A 57 4.69 -8.65 10.55
C PHE A 57 4.82 -9.65 11.69
N ALA A 58 5.96 -9.67 12.38
CA ALA A 58 6.24 -10.57 13.50
C ALA A 58 5.26 -10.47 14.70
N SER A 59 4.28 -9.57 14.62
CA SER A 59 3.14 -9.53 15.55
C SER A 59 2.35 -10.83 15.50
N ARG A 60 1.73 -11.24 16.61
CA ARG A 60 0.82 -12.41 16.63
C ARG A 60 -0.60 -12.08 16.16
N ALA A 61 -0.90 -10.81 15.88
CA ALA A 61 -2.25 -10.32 15.63
C ALA A 61 -2.41 -9.81 14.20
N ARG A 62 -3.29 -10.45 13.42
CA ARG A 62 -3.69 -9.99 12.07
C ARG A 62 -4.17 -8.54 12.04
N LEU A 63 -4.82 -8.09 13.12
CA LEU A 63 -5.31 -6.71 13.23
C LEU A 63 -4.19 -5.69 13.28
N MET A 64 -3.01 -6.06 13.78
CA MET A 64 -1.87 -5.15 13.80
C MET A 64 -1.34 -4.91 12.40
N ASP A 65 -1.26 -5.95 11.55
CA ASP A 65 -0.89 -5.79 10.14
C ASP A 65 -1.83 -4.80 9.43
N VAL A 66 -3.14 -4.94 9.66
CA VAL A 66 -4.17 -4.04 9.12
C VAL A 66 -3.98 -2.61 9.63
N ALA A 67 -3.76 -2.46 10.94
CA ALA A 67 -3.53 -1.15 11.55
C ALA A 67 -2.29 -0.45 10.97
N VAL A 68 -1.18 -1.18 10.78
CA VAL A 68 0.03 -0.64 10.17
C VAL A 68 -0.26 -0.13 8.75
N TYR A 69 -0.93 -0.93 7.92
CA TYR A 69 -1.29 -0.49 6.57
C TYR A 69 -2.17 0.75 6.55
N VAL A 70 -3.20 0.80 7.40
CA VAL A 70 -4.13 1.92 7.49
C VAL A 70 -3.44 3.18 8.02
N ILE A 71 -2.63 3.07 9.08
CA ILE A 71 -1.91 4.20 9.66
C ILE A 71 -0.91 4.77 8.64
N LEU A 72 -0.13 3.91 7.97
CA LEU A 72 0.79 4.37 6.92
C LEU A 72 0.04 5.03 5.76
N ALA A 73 -1.07 4.43 5.31
CA ALA A 73 -1.90 5.01 4.26
C ALA A 73 -2.43 6.40 4.66
N ALA A 74 -2.91 6.55 5.90
CA ALA A 74 -3.41 7.82 6.42
C ALA A 74 -2.30 8.88 6.52
N ILE A 75 -1.12 8.52 7.02
CA ILE A 75 0.03 9.43 7.09
C ILE A 75 0.44 9.87 5.68
N ILE A 76 0.61 8.93 4.75
CA ILE A 76 1.02 9.24 3.37
C ILE A 76 -0.03 10.11 2.69
N TRP A 77 -1.31 9.81 2.88
CA TRP A 77 -2.41 10.59 2.34
C TRP A 77 -2.43 12.01 2.90
N TRP A 78 -2.25 12.17 4.22
CA TRP A 78 -2.14 13.47 4.89
C TRP A 78 -1.02 14.33 4.30
N PHE A 79 0.12 13.71 3.99
CA PHE A 79 1.26 14.41 3.40
C PHE A 79 1.22 14.51 1.86
N ALA A 80 0.28 13.86 1.18
CA ALA A 80 0.19 13.84 -0.28
C ALA A 80 0.15 15.22 -0.97
N PRO A 81 -0.48 16.27 -0.39
CA PRO A 81 -0.45 17.62 -0.96
C PRO A 81 0.96 18.25 -1.04
N TYR A 82 1.87 17.88 -0.14
CA TYR A 82 3.22 18.47 -0.07
C TYR A 82 4.22 17.88 -1.07
N VAL A 83 3.84 16.82 -1.77
CA VAL A 83 4.71 16.16 -2.76
C VAL A 83 4.94 17.05 -3.98
N SER A 84 3.95 17.86 -4.35
CA SER A 84 4.04 18.77 -5.50
C SER A 84 4.70 20.10 -5.15
N THR A 85 4.70 20.51 -3.87
CA THR A 85 5.25 21.80 -3.43
C THR A 85 6.77 21.78 -3.27
N LEU A 86 7.35 20.61 -2.96
CA LEU A 86 8.81 20.42 -2.87
C LEU A 86 9.51 20.27 -4.24
N ALA A 87 8.74 20.14 -5.32
CA ALA A 87 9.26 20.01 -6.68
C ALA A 87 9.64 21.34 -7.33
N VAL A 88 9.37 22.48 -6.67
CA VAL A 88 9.77 23.82 -7.13
C VAL A 88 11.11 24.15 -6.47
N ARG A 89 12.22 23.80 -7.13
CA ARG A 89 13.54 24.40 -6.86
C ARG A 89 14.34 24.50 -8.14
#